data_AF-A0A9X5XFV1-F1
#
_entry.id   AF-A0A9X5XFV1-F1
#
_cell.length_a   1.000
_cell.length_b   1.000
_cell.length_c   1.000
_cell.angle_alpha   90.00
_cell.angle_beta   90.00
_cell.angle_gamma   90.00
#
_symmetry.space_group_name_H-M   'P 1'
#
loop_
_entity.id
_entity.type
_entity.pdbx_description
1 polymer ?
#
loop_
_entity_poly.entity_id
_entity_poly.type
_entity_poly.pdbx_seq_one_letter_code
_entity_poly.pdbx_strand_id
1 'polypeptide(L)'
;MPGSTAELPIVVLDALMPTAQHLVINRRGSTVWEVESPRGHYAVKLGYPIEATADWPAQPWTALAPAREGAVLHRLGFDEIAYGEWERGTWNFQPWHEGPDLYRLWEPCRGRDSSIAPHTSVALGCVEALAELHAKGWAHGDVQPAHFIIGPGRTHLIDLALARGGHVPEGYDFPFRGCLVHYEAP
;
A
#
# COMPACT_ATOMS: atom_id res chain seq x y z
N MET A 1 -12.88 -4.24 24.24
CA MET A 1 -12.27 -2.91 24.44
C MET A 1 -12.86 -1.98 23.39
N PRO A 2 -13.44 -0.83 23.75
CA PRO A 2 -13.78 0.17 22.74
C PRO A 2 -12.46 0.57 22.09
N GLY A 3 -12.32 0.26 20.79
CA GLY A 3 -11.07 0.47 20.06
C GLY A 3 -10.69 1.93 20.15
N SER A 4 -9.46 2.24 20.55
CA SER A 4 -8.99 3.60 20.44
C SER A 4 -9.21 4.04 18.99
N THR A 5 -9.72 5.25 18.80
CA THR A 5 -9.66 5.90 17.50
C THR A 5 -8.21 5.77 17.05
N ALA A 6 -7.99 5.16 15.89
CA ALA A 6 -6.67 5.21 15.30
C ALA A 6 -6.34 6.69 15.12
N GLU A 7 -5.15 7.11 15.51
CA GLU A 7 -4.69 8.49 15.40
C GLU A 7 -3.35 8.49 14.68
N LEU A 8 -3.05 9.60 13.99
CA LEU A 8 -1.73 9.77 13.39
C LEU A 8 -0.67 9.94 14.51
N PRO A 9 0.49 9.26 14.41
CA PRO A 9 1.57 9.42 15.38
C PRO A 9 2.14 10.84 15.36
N ILE A 10 2.63 11.31 16.51
CA ILE A 10 3.25 12.65 16.66
C ILE A 10 4.32 12.90 15.60
N VAL A 11 5.18 11.92 15.32
CA VAL A 11 6.23 12.05 14.29
C VAL A 11 5.68 12.34 12.89
N VAL A 12 4.50 11.82 12.55
CA VAL A 12 3.83 12.12 11.28
C VAL A 12 3.17 13.50 11.33
N LEU A 13 2.54 13.83 12.45
CA LEU A 13 1.94 15.16 12.66
C LEU A 13 2.99 16.27 12.51
N ASP A 14 4.18 16.07 13.08
CA ASP A 14 5.29 17.01 12.98
C ASP A 14 5.87 17.07 11.55
N ALA A 15 5.96 15.93 10.86
CA ALA A 15 6.54 15.86 9.52
C ALA A 15 5.66 16.51 8.45
N LEU A 16 4.34 16.30 8.52
CA LEU A 16 3.39 16.75 7.51
C LEU A 16 2.65 18.03 7.91
N MET A 17 2.47 18.30 9.20
CA MET A 17 1.59 19.37 9.70
C MET A 17 0.19 19.32 9.05
N PRO A 18 -0.59 18.23 9.27
CA PRO A 18 -1.87 18.03 8.58
C PRO A 18 -2.86 19.18 8.78
N THR A 19 -3.47 19.62 7.67
CA THR A 19 -4.63 20.53 7.68
C THR A 19 -5.95 19.77 7.66
N ALA A 20 -5.96 18.55 7.10
CA ALA A 20 -7.06 17.60 7.19
C ALA A 20 -6.53 16.17 7.16
N GLN A 21 -7.29 15.23 7.74
CA GLN A 21 -6.98 13.81 7.70
C GLN A 21 -8.26 12.98 7.63
N HIS A 22 -8.26 11.96 6.78
CA HIS A 22 -9.38 11.02 6.62
C HIS A 22 -8.88 9.59 6.75
N LEU A 23 -9.58 8.79 7.58
CA LEU A 23 -9.25 7.38 7.74
C LEU A 23 -9.75 6.60 6.52
N VAL A 24 -8.82 6.08 5.72
CA VAL A 24 -9.15 5.30 4.51
C VAL A 24 -9.38 3.84 4.87
N ILE A 25 -8.50 3.26 5.69
CA ILE A 25 -8.60 1.86 6.09
C ILE A 25 -7.97 1.63 7.46
N ASN A 26 -8.55 0.71 8.23
CA ASN A 26 -7.97 0.20 9.46
C ASN A 26 -8.28 -1.30 9.55
N ARG A 27 -7.34 -2.15 9.11
CA ARG A 27 -7.51 -3.61 9.13
C ARG A 27 -6.17 -4.33 9.07
N ARG A 28 -6.14 -5.56 9.59
CA ARG A 28 -5.04 -6.54 9.40
C ARG A 28 -3.65 -5.95 9.68
N GLY A 29 -3.46 -5.33 10.85
CA GLY A 29 -2.15 -4.81 11.26
C GLY A 29 -1.71 -3.55 10.51
N SER A 30 -2.60 -2.92 9.73
CA SER A 30 -2.31 -1.70 8.99
C SER A 30 -3.44 -0.69 9.10
N THR A 31 -3.07 0.59 9.17
CA THR A 31 -3.98 1.73 9.06
C THR A 31 -3.47 2.67 7.98
N VAL A 32 -4.35 3.11 7.08
CA VAL A 32 -4.03 4.09 6.04
C VAL A 32 -4.90 5.32 6.20
N TRP A 33 -4.26 6.47 6.14
CA TRP A 33 -4.87 7.79 6.17
C TRP A 33 -4.60 8.51 4.86
N GLU A 34 -5.60 9.26 4.43
CA GLU A 34 -5.47 10.35 3.47
C GLU A 34 -5.19 11.62 4.28
N VAL A 35 -4.16 12.37 3.91
CA VAL A 35 -3.67 13.52 4.67
C VAL A 35 -3.41 14.69 3.75
N GLU A 36 -4.12 15.79 3.99
CA GLU A 36 -3.88 17.08 3.37
C GLU A 36 -2.92 17.89 4.22
N SER A 37 -1.95 18.53 3.59
CA SER A 37 -0.96 19.36 4.26
C SER A 37 -0.52 20.55 3.42
N PRO A 38 0.11 21.58 4.02
CA PRO A 38 0.72 22.67 3.26
C PRO A 38 1.83 22.21 2.29
N ARG A 39 2.33 20.98 2.46
CA ARG A 39 3.41 20.38 1.66
C ARG A 39 2.89 19.53 0.51
N GLY A 40 1.60 19.18 0.51
CA GLY A 40 0.99 18.31 -0.49
C GLY A 40 -0.09 17.38 0.09
N HIS A 41 -0.59 16.51 -0.77
CA HIS A 41 -1.60 15.50 -0.48
C HIS A 41 -0.93 14.11 -0.38
N TYR A 42 -1.09 13.43 0.76
CA TYR A 42 -0.32 12.23 1.10
C TYR A 42 -1.22 11.06 1.54
N ALA A 43 -0.76 9.85 1.21
CA ALA A 43 -1.16 8.63 1.90
C ALA A 43 -0.17 8.37 3.06
N VAL A 44 -0.68 8.25 4.28
CA VAL A 44 0.11 7.82 5.44
C VAL A 44 -0.29 6.40 5.80
N LYS A 45 0.68 5.49 5.89
CA LYS A 45 0.48 4.10 6.31
C LYS A 45 1.14 3.84 7.65
N LEU A 46 0.42 3.24 8.57
CA LEU A 46 0.87 2.82 9.89
C LEU A 46 0.77 1.31 10.00
N GLY A 47 1.78 0.69 10.59
CA GLY A 47 1.89 -0.75 10.77
C GLY A 47 2.01 -1.08 12.23
N TYR A 48 1.34 -2.16 12.64
CA TYR A 48 1.40 -2.71 13.99
C TYR A 48 1.26 -4.22 13.93
N PRO A 49 1.81 -4.97 14.91
CA PRO A 49 1.77 -6.42 14.88
C PRO A 49 0.32 -6.91 14.99
N ILE A 50 0.00 -7.99 14.28
CA ILE A 50 -1.24 -8.74 14.54
C ILE A 50 -0.94 -9.77 15.62
N GLU A 51 -1.70 -9.71 16.70
CA GLU A 51 -1.65 -10.70 17.78
C GLU A 51 -2.18 -12.07 17.32
N ALA A 52 -1.70 -13.14 17.93
CA ALA A 52 -2.23 -14.47 17.69
C ALA A 52 -3.70 -14.56 18.12
N THR A 53 -4.50 -15.28 17.35
CA THR A 53 -5.85 -15.70 17.74
C THR A 53 -5.88 -17.23 17.90
N ALA A 54 -7.03 -17.78 18.31
CA ALA A 54 -7.20 -19.23 18.36
C ALA A 54 -7.02 -19.90 16.98
N ASP A 55 -7.34 -19.18 15.90
CA ASP A 55 -7.37 -19.70 14.54
C ASP A 55 -6.13 -19.30 13.71
N TRP A 56 -5.41 -18.25 14.11
CA TRP A 56 -4.33 -17.67 13.31
C TRP A 56 -3.09 -17.32 14.15
N PRO A 57 -1.87 -17.66 13.68
CA PRO A 57 -0.64 -17.27 14.36
C PRO A 57 -0.43 -15.76 14.31
N ALA A 58 0.35 -15.24 15.26
CA ALA A 58 0.77 -13.84 15.27
C ALA A 58 1.50 -13.47 13.97
N GLN A 59 1.32 -12.23 13.53
CA GLN A 59 1.96 -11.69 12.33
C GLN A 59 2.76 -10.43 12.71
N PRO A 60 3.92 -10.58 13.37
CA PRO A 60 4.71 -9.43 13.82
C PRO A 60 5.26 -8.60 12.65
N TRP A 61 5.41 -9.21 11.47
CA TRP A 61 5.93 -8.56 10.27
C TRP A 61 5.05 -7.40 9.78
N THR A 62 3.75 -7.37 10.10
CA THR A 62 2.86 -6.27 9.70
C THR A 62 3.27 -4.95 10.34
N ALA A 63 3.97 -5.00 11.48
CA ALA A 63 4.57 -3.83 12.10
C ALA A 63 5.68 -3.20 11.25
N LEU A 64 6.39 -3.99 10.43
CA LEU A 64 7.54 -3.55 9.62
C LEU A 64 7.15 -3.16 8.19
N ALA A 65 5.97 -3.59 7.73
CA ALA A 65 5.53 -3.44 6.34
C ALA A 65 5.59 -1.99 5.81
N PRO A 66 5.12 -0.96 6.54
CA PRO A 66 5.20 0.42 6.05
C PRO A 66 6.63 0.92 5.87
N ALA A 67 7.54 0.77 6.85
CA ALA A 67 8.91 1.23 6.65
C ALA A 67 9.64 0.43 5.56
N ARG A 68 9.33 -0.85 5.41
CA ARG A 68 9.83 -1.65 4.28
C ARG A 68 9.39 -1.06 2.95
N GLU A 69 8.11 -0.77 2.78
CA GLU A 69 7.57 -0.13 1.57
C GLU A 69 8.24 1.23 1.32
N GLY A 70 8.39 2.07 2.36
CA GLY A 70 9.10 3.34 2.26
C GLY A 70 10.55 3.18 1.80
N ALA A 71 11.27 2.19 2.32
CA ALA A 71 12.63 1.88 1.89
C ALA A 71 12.69 1.42 0.42
N VAL A 72 11.71 0.63 -0.04
CA VAL A 72 11.61 0.25 -1.46
C VAL A 72 11.34 1.49 -2.32
N LEU A 73 10.40 2.35 -1.96
CA LEU A 73 10.10 3.59 -2.68
C LEU A 73 11.33 4.51 -2.75
N HIS A 74 12.04 4.70 -1.64
CA HIS A 74 13.30 5.46 -1.63
C HIS A 74 14.31 4.89 -2.64
N ARG A 75 14.46 3.56 -2.69
CA ARG A 75 15.37 2.88 -3.64
C ARG A 75 14.92 3.01 -5.09
N LEU A 76 13.63 3.17 -5.35
CA LEU A 76 13.07 3.39 -6.67
C LEU A 76 13.19 4.85 -7.15
N GLY A 77 13.72 5.74 -6.30
CA GLY A 77 14.00 7.15 -6.60
C GLY A 77 12.82 8.08 -6.35
N PHE A 78 11.93 7.75 -5.41
CA PHE A 78 10.86 8.66 -5.00
C PHE A 78 11.36 9.61 -3.91
N ASP A 79 11.25 10.92 -4.14
CA ASP A 79 11.81 11.95 -3.25
C ASP A 79 10.81 12.48 -2.20
N GLU A 80 9.51 12.35 -2.46
CA GLU A 80 8.43 12.85 -1.57
C GLU A 80 7.92 11.78 -0.59
N ILE A 81 8.83 10.96 -0.10
CA ILE A 81 8.53 9.86 0.82
C ILE A 81 9.33 10.03 2.10
N ALA A 82 8.75 9.59 3.21
CA ALA A 82 9.51 9.34 4.43
C ALA A 82 8.95 8.12 5.14
N TYR A 83 9.77 7.51 5.99
CA TYR A 83 9.39 6.36 6.77
C TYR A 83 10.20 6.30 8.07
N GLY A 84 9.69 5.57 9.04
CA GLY A 84 10.35 5.41 10.33
C GLY A 84 9.54 4.57 11.29
N GLU A 85 9.92 4.66 12.56
CA GLU A 85 9.31 3.94 13.66
C GLU A 85 8.31 4.83 14.41
N TRP A 86 7.35 4.20 15.08
CA TRP A 86 6.44 4.79 16.06
C TRP A 86 6.17 3.76 17.16
N GLU A 87 5.45 4.15 18.22
CA GLU A 87 5.25 3.34 19.43
C GLU A 87 4.82 1.88 19.16
N ARG A 88 4.06 1.64 18.09
CA ARG A 88 3.44 0.33 17.81
C ARG A 88 4.02 -0.42 16.61
N GLY A 89 5.03 0.14 15.93
CA GLY A 89 5.62 -0.47 14.74
C GLY A 89 6.30 0.56 13.85
N THR A 90 5.99 0.54 12.55
CA THR A 90 6.57 1.46 11.57
C THR A 90 5.51 2.24 10.81
N TRP A 91 5.93 3.32 10.17
CA TRP A 91 5.10 4.15 9.32
C TRP A 91 5.82 4.52 8.03
N ASN A 92 5.05 4.88 7.01
CA ASN A 92 5.53 5.65 5.86
C ASN A 92 4.49 6.72 5.49
N PHE A 93 4.94 7.75 4.77
CA PHE A 93 4.06 8.53 3.93
C PHE A 93 4.63 8.62 2.52
N GLN A 94 3.72 8.77 1.56
CA GLN A 94 4.01 8.92 0.13
C GLN A 94 2.90 9.76 -0.51
N PRO A 95 3.14 10.35 -1.70
CA PRO A 95 2.10 11.15 -2.37
C PRO A 95 0.81 10.36 -2.56
N TRP A 96 -0.33 11.02 -2.36
CA TRP A 96 -1.62 10.45 -2.67
C TRP A 96 -1.77 10.21 -4.18
N HIS A 97 -2.41 9.12 -4.56
CA HIS A 97 -2.69 8.81 -5.95
C HIS A 97 -4.19 8.88 -6.19
N GLU A 98 -4.58 9.81 -7.05
CA GLU A 98 -5.98 10.01 -7.43
C GLU A 98 -6.49 8.89 -8.32
N GLY A 99 -7.77 8.54 -8.17
CA GLY A 99 -8.49 7.58 -9.01
C GLY A 99 -8.91 6.30 -8.27
N PRO A 100 -9.77 5.48 -8.89
CA PRO A 100 -10.18 4.20 -8.33
C PRO A 100 -9.05 3.18 -8.45
N ASP A 101 -9.03 2.21 -7.53
CA ASP A 101 -8.28 0.98 -7.76
C ASP A 101 -8.95 0.13 -8.87
N LEU A 102 -8.17 -0.76 -9.51
CA LEU A 102 -8.66 -1.60 -10.62
C LEU A 102 -9.83 -2.50 -10.18
N TYR A 103 -9.83 -2.96 -8.93
CA TYR A 103 -10.92 -3.78 -8.40
C TYR A 103 -12.24 -3.00 -8.38
N ARG A 104 -12.23 -1.75 -7.92
CA ARG A 104 -13.41 -0.87 -7.95
C ARG A 104 -13.77 -0.49 -9.38
N LEU A 105 -12.80 -0.12 -10.21
CA LEU A 105 -13.07 0.27 -11.60
C LEU A 105 -13.77 -0.83 -12.41
N TRP A 106 -13.38 -2.09 -12.21
CA TRP A 106 -13.96 -3.23 -12.90
C TRP A 106 -15.12 -3.90 -12.14
N GLU A 107 -15.61 -3.30 -11.05
CA GLU A 107 -16.80 -3.81 -10.36
C GLU A 107 -18.00 -4.03 -11.30
N PRO A 108 -18.33 -3.09 -12.23
CA PRO A 108 -19.41 -3.31 -13.18
C PRO A 108 -19.17 -4.49 -14.13
N CYS A 109 -17.93 -4.89 -14.37
CA CYS A 109 -17.56 -5.99 -15.27
C CYS A 109 -17.73 -7.38 -14.63
N ARG A 110 -17.74 -7.46 -13.29
CA ARG A 110 -17.76 -8.74 -12.55
C ARG A 110 -19.17 -9.32 -12.32
N GLY A 111 -20.22 -8.58 -12.67
CA GLY A 111 -21.59 -9.06 -12.51
C GLY A 111 -21.85 -10.28 -13.41
N ARG A 112 -22.56 -11.29 -12.89
CA ARG A 112 -22.89 -12.54 -13.62
C ARG A 112 -23.54 -12.29 -14.98
N ASP A 113 -24.35 -11.23 -15.08
CA ASP A 113 -25.09 -10.85 -16.28
C ASP A 113 -24.54 -9.55 -16.91
N SER A 114 -23.29 -9.16 -16.59
CA SER A 114 -22.70 -7.94 -17.12
C SER A 114 -22.37 -8.07 -18.60
N SER A 115 -22.84 -7.11 -19.39
CA SER A 115 -22.42 -6.91 -20.79
C SER A 115 -21.26 -5.92 -20.92
N ILE A 116 -20.78 -5.37 -19.81
CA ILE A 116 -19.71 -4.38 -19.77
C ILE A 116 -18.37 -5.13 -19.76
N ALA A 117 -17.62 -5.01 -20.85
CA ALA A 117 -16.28 -5.56 -20.94
C ALA A 117 -15.25 -4.60 -20.31
N PRO A 118 -14.21 -5.10 -19.63
CA PRO A 118 -13.11 -4.28 -19.15
C PRO A 118 -12.35 -3.66 -20.33
N HIS A 119 -12.06 -2.37 -20.24
CA HIS A 119 -11.36 -1.67 -21.32
C HIS A 119 -9.88 -2.08 -21.35
N THR A 120 -9.40 -2.56 -22.50
CA THR A 120 -8.05 -3.14 -22.65
C THR A 120 -6.93 -2.14 -22.38
N SER A 121 -7.15 -0.85 -22.61
CA SER A 121 -6.16 0.19 -22.28
C SER A 121 -5.86 0.29 -20.78
N VAL A 122 -6.81 -0.07 -19.92
CA VAL A 122 -6.60 -0.10 -18.47
C VAL A 122 -5.67 -1.25 -18.10
N ALA A 123 -5.89 -2.42 -18.70
CA ALA A 123 -5.01 -3.58 -18.52
C ALA A 123 -3.59 -3.28 -19.03
N LEU A 124 -3.47 -2.61 -20.19
CA LEU A 124 -2.17 -2.16 -20.72
C LEU A 124 -1.44 -1.27 -19.69
N GLY A 125 -2.10 -0.26 -19.13
CA GLY A 125 -1.50 0.63 -18.13
C GLY A 125 -1.02 -0.12 -16.87
N CYS A 126 -1.74 -1.15 -16.44
CA CYS A 126 -1.31 -2.01 -15.33
C CYS A 126 -0.04 -2.81 -15.67
N VAL A 127 0.02 -3.38 -16.87
CA VAL A 127 1.19 -4.12 -17.35
C VAL A 127 2.39 -3.19 -17.54
N GLU A 128 2.18 -1.97 -18.04
CA GLU A 128 3.23 -0.94 -18.16
C GLU A 128 3.80 -0.57 -16.79
N ALA A 129 2.95 -0.35 -15.77
CA ALA A 129 3.40 -0.04 -14.41
C ALA A 129 4.22 -1.20 -13.79
N LEU A 130 3.83 -2.45 -14.04
CA LEU A 130 4.62 -3.62 -13.65
C LEU A 130 5.95 -3.70 -14.41
N ALA A 131 5.93 -3.47 -15.72
CA ALA A 131 7.12 -3.49 -16.55
C ALA A 131 8.14 -2.41 -16.11
N GLU A 132 7.69 -1.23 -15.72
CA GLU A 132 8.53 -0.18 -15.13
C GLU A 132 9.20 -0.64 -13.82
N LEU A 133 8.45 -1.29 -12.93
CA LEU A 133 9.00 -1.87 -11.69
C LEU A 133 10.06 -2.93 -12.00
N HIS A 134 9.77 -3.82 -12.95
CA HIS A 134 10.68 -4.88 -13.39
C HIS A 134 11.95 -4.32 -14.05
N ALA A 135 11.83 -3.26 -14.86
CA ALA A 135 12.97 -2.59 -15.48
C ALA A 135 13.92 -1.97 -14.45
N LYS A 136 13.41 -1.61 -13.27
CA LYS A 136 14.21 -1.17 -12.11
C LYS A 136 14.80 -2.33 -11.29
N GLY A 137 14.59 -3.58 -11.72
CA GLY A 137 15.12 -4.79 -11.07
C GLY A 137 14.30 -5.27 -9.86
N TRP A 138 13.04 -4.83 -9.73
CA TRP A 138 12.16 -5.22 -8.64
C TRP A 138 10.98 -6.05 -9.15
N ALA A 139 10.56 -7.05 -8.39
CA ALA A 139 9.28 -7.74 -8.54
C ALA A 139 8.35 -7.33 -7.39
N HIS A 140 7.07 -7.11 -7.65
CA HIS A 140 6.11 -6.59 -6.66
C HIS A 140 5.88 -7.55 -5.48
N GLY A 141 5.81 -8.86 -5.75
CA GLY A 141 5.59 -9.88 -4.73
C GLY A 141 4.13 -10.07 -4.25
N ASP A 142 3.20 -9.23 -4.70
CA ASP A 142 1.76 -9.32 -4.35
C ASP A 142 0.87 -8.55 -5.34
N VAL A 143 0.92 -8.95 -6.61
CA VAL A 143 0.16 -8.29 -7.68
C VAL A 143 -1.33 -8.60 -7.51
N GLN A 144 -2.13 -7.57 -7.24
CA GLN A 144 -3.58 -7.68 -7.05
C GLN A 144 -4.30 -6.49 -7.69
N PRO A 145 -5.56 -6.62 -8.13
CA PRO A 145 -6.31 -5.49 -8.70
C PRO A 145 -6.40 -4.28 -7.76
N ALA A 146 -6.47 -4.49 -6.43
CA ALA A 146 -6.51 -3.41 -5.46
C ALA A 146 -5.20 -2.58 -5.38
N HIS A 147 -4.10 -3.07 -5.96
CA HIS A 147 -2.78 -2.42 -5.93
C HIS A 147 -2.48 -1.58 -7.18
N PHE A 148 -3.44 -1.48 -8.11
CA PHE A 148 -3.36 -0.60 -9.28
C PHE A 148 -4.34 0.56 -9.12
N ILE A 149 -3.83 1.77 -8.90
CA ILE A 149 -4.64 2.99 -8.90
C ILE A 149 -4.67 3.58 -10.30
N ILE A 150 -5.85 3.74 -10.87
CA ILE A 150 -6.06 4.22 -12.25
C ILE A 150 -6.23 5.73 -12.22
N GLY A 151 -5.11 6.44 -12.34
CA GLY A 151 -5.07 7.91 -12.31
C GLY A 151 -5.35 8.57 -13.66
N PRO A 152 -5.54 9.90 -13.68
CA PRO A 152 -5.96 10.67 -14.86
C PRO A 152 -4.93 10.72 -16.01
N GLY A 153 -3.70 10.24 -15.80
CA GLY A 153 -2.67 10.18 -16.85
C GLY A 153 -1.84 8.89 -16.87
N ARG A 154 -1.84 8.12 -15.78
CA ARG A 154 -1.09 6.86 -15.68
C ARG A 154 -1.69 5.95 -14.62
N THR A 155 -1.34 4.68 -14.70
CA THR A 155 -1.56 3.74 -13.60
C THR A 155 -0.43 3.85 -12.58
N HIS A 156 -0.78 3.82 -11.30
CA HIS A 156 0.15 3.79 -10.19
C HIS A 156 0.09 2.42 -9.50
N LEU A 157 1.25 1.80 -9.31
CA LEU A 157 1.40 0.54 -8.61
C LEU A 157 1.81 0.82 -7.16
N ILE A 158 0.99 0.38 -6.21
CA ILE A 158 1.14 0.67 -4.77
C ILE A 158 1.34 -0.62 -3.96
N ASP A 159 1.63 -0.49 -2.67
CA ASP A 159 1.78 -1.62 -1.74
C ASP A 159 3.01 -2.50 -2.05
N LEU A 160 4.17 -1.83 -2.07
CA LEU A 160 5.46 -2.45 -2.35
C LEU A 160 6.10 -3.11 -1.11
N ALA A 161 5.34 -3.30 -0.03
CA ALA A 161 5.84 -3.91 1.19
C ALA A 161 6.33 -5.35 0.99
N LEU A 162 5.89 -6.05 -0.07
CA LEU A 162 6.34 -7.40 -0.43
C LEU A 162 7.32 -7.42 -1.62
N ALA A 163 7.74 -6.26 -2.11
CA ALA A 163 8.61 -6.18 -3.28
C ALA A 163 10.02 -6.74 -3.02
N ARG A 164 10.60 -7.38 -4.03
CA ARG A 164 11.91 -8.05 -3.99
C ARG A 164 12.78 -7.62 -5.17
N GLY A 165 14.04 -7.30 -4.91
CA GLY A 165 14.99 -6.89 -5.94
C GLY A 165 16.26 -6.31 -5.32
N GLY A 166 16.15 -5.10 -4.79
CA GLY A 166 17.27 -4.39 -4.15
C GLY A 166 17.37 -4.61 -2.64
N HIS A 167 18.35 -3.92 -2.04
CA HIS A 167 18.59 -3.95 -0.60
C HIS A 167 17.55 -3.12 0.17
N VAL A 168 16.95 -3.75 1.18
CA VAL A 168 16.11 -3.15 2.21
C VAL A 168 16.89 -3.16 3.54
N PRO A 169 16.85 -2.10 4.36
CA PRO A 169 17.49 -2.09 5.67
C PRO A 169 17.05 -3.29 6.53
N GLU A 170 18.01 -3.97 7.16
CA GLU A 170 17.76 -5.23 7.88
C GLU A 170 16.74 -5.08 9.01
N GLY A 171 16.69 -3.92 9.68
CA GLY A 171 15.69 -3.62 10.72
C GLY A 171 14.25 -3.50 10.23
N TYR A 172 14.04 -3.34 8.92
CA TYR A 172 12.71 -3.25 8.30
C TYR A 172 12.42 -4.40 7.33
N ASP A 173 13.40 -5.23 6.99
CA ASP A 173 13.18 -6.38 6.12
C ASP A 173 12.55 -7.54 6.88
N PHE A 174 11.85 -8.40 6.15
CA PHE A 174 11.27 -9.63 6.70
C PHE A 174 11.20 -10.70 5.60
N PRO A 175 11.13 -12.00 5.97
CA PRO A 175 11.07 -13.07 4.99
C PRO A 175 9.88 -12.89 4.05
N PHE A 176 10.13 -13.06 2.74
CA PHE A 176 9.07 -13.04 1.74
C PHE A 176 8.02 -14.12 2.06
N ARG A 177 6.75 -13.72 2.13
CA ARG A 177 5.65 -14.59 2.53
C ARG A 177 4.88 -15.22 1.36
N GLY A 178 5.19 -14.81 0.13
CA GLY A 178 4.32 -15.08 -1.02
C GLY A 178 3.18 -14.06 -1.10
N CYS A 179 2.46 -14.08 -2.22
CA CYS A 179 1.22 -13.34 -2.38
C CYS A 179 0.06 -14.05 -1.66
N LEU A 180 -0.97 -13.30 -1.27
CA LEU A 180 -2.26 -13.91 -0.92
C LEU A 180 -2.81 -14.54 -2.20
N VAL A 181 -2.80 -15.87 -2.27
CA VAL A 181 -3.44 -16.61 -3.37
C VAL A 181 -4.94 -16.46 -3.19
N HIS A 182 -5.55 -15.54 -3.93
CA HIS A 182 -6.98 -15.57 -4.16
C HIS A 182 -7.25 -16.75 -5.10
N TYR A 183 -7.90 -17.78 -4.59
CA TYR A 183 -8.39 -18.87 -5.43
C TYR A 183 -9.50 -18.30 -6.31
N GLU A 184 -9.14 -17.89 -7.53
CA GLU A 184 -10.13 -17.61 -8.57
C GLU A 184 -10.58 -18.95 -9.15
N ALA A 185 -11.89 -19.15 -9.23
CA ALA A 185 -12.43 -20.29 -9.97
C ALA A 185 -12.00 -20.16 -11.44
N PRO A 186 -11.63 -21.27 -12.11
CA PRO A 186 -11.17 -21.25 -13.50
C PRO A 186 -12.21 -20.65 -14.46
#